data_AF-A0A958ITP9-F1
#
_entry.id   AF-A0A958ITP9-F1
#
_cell.length_a   1.000
_cell.length_b   1.000
_cell.length_c   1.000
_cell.angle_alpha   90.00
_cell.angle_beta   90.00
_cell.angle_gamma   90.00
#
_symmetry.space_group_name_H-M   'P 1'
#
loop_
_entity.id
_entity.type
_entity.pdbx_description
1 polymer ?
#
loop_
_entity_poly.entity_id
_entity_poly.type
_entity_poly.pdbx_seq_one_letter_code
_entity_poly.pdbx_strand_id
1 'polypeptide(L)'
;QLQDDAGEEKKASVKGLAQLLGRQPALQLVFLNGCATRGWIERLFEAGVKAVIATTVKIDDRQATDFAEQFYRALATGKQGIKNAFETAKNFLESDAAHQGEIGIHDMAEATRGGNRKAQEKTDGLPWGLYVNK
;
A
#
# COMPACT_ATOMS: atom_id res chain seq x y z
N GLN A 1 -1.49 -12.09 -1.52
CA GLN A 1 -2.11 -13.33 -2.00
C GLN A 1 -3.51 -13.42 -1.40
N LEU A 2 -4.49 -13.97 -2.12
CA LEU A 2 -5.80 -14.24 -1.54
C LEU A 2 -5.82 -15.71 -1.14
N GLN A 3 -6.22 -16.00 0.09
CA GLN A 3 -6.40 -17.35 0.57
C GLN A 3 -7.90 -17.64 0.67
N ASP A 4 -8.30 -18.90 0.51
CA ASP A 4 -9.65 -19.31 0.87
C ASP A 4 -9.77 -19.56 2.38
N ASP A 5 -10.96 -19.97 2.83
CA ASP A 5 -11.24 -20.23 4.24
C ASP A 5 -10.40 -21.40 4.81
N ALA A 6 -9.75 -22.18 3.95
CA ALA A 6 -8.82 -23.25 4.33
C ALA A 6 -7.35 -22.80 4.33
N GLY A 7 -7.07 -21.54 4.00
CA GLY A 7 -5.71 -20.99 3.90
C GLY A 7 -5.02 -21.29 2.58
N GLU A 8 -5.70 -21.90 1.61
CA GLU A 8 -5.12 -22.29 0.33
C GLU A 8 -4.99 -21.09 -0.60
N GLU A 9 -3.86 -20.99 -1.31
CA GLU A 9 -3.59 -19.87 -2.21
C GLU A 9 -4.56 -19.85 -3.39
N LYS A 10 -5.52 -18.92 -3.36
CA LYS A 10 -6.35 -18.59 -4.50
C LYS A 10 -5.70 -17.45 -5.28
N LYS A 11 -5.26 -17.74 -6.51
CA LYS A 11 -4.88 -16.70 -7.47
C LYS A 11 -6.11 -15.92 -7.88
N ALA A 12 -6.47 -14.89 -7.12
CA ALA A 12 -7.33 -13.86 -7.65
C ALA A 12 -6.63 -13.21 -8.84
N SER A 13 -7.35 -13.07 -9.94
CA SER A 13 -6.83 -12.33 -11.08
C SER A 13 -6.65 -10.88 -10.67
N VAL A 14 -5.40 -10.47 -10.46
CA VAL A 14 -5.02 -9.07 -10.18
C VAL A 14 -5.67 -8.14 -11.21
N LYS A 15 -5.75 -8.59 -12.47
CA LYS A 15 -6.42 -7.88 -13.56
C LYS A 15 -7.92 -7.71 -13.31
N GLY A 16 -8.62 -8.78 -12.94
CA GLY A 16 -10.07 -8.73 -12.69
C GLY A 16 -10.42 -7.82 -11.51
N LEU A 17 -9.66 -7.90 -10.42
CA LEU A 17 -9.86 -7.05 -9.26
C LEU A 17 -9.55 -5.58 -9.58
N ALA A 18 -8.44 -5.30 -10.28
CA ALA A 18 -8.12 -3.94 -10.70
C ALA A 18 -9.21 -3.33 -11.57
N GLN A 19 -9.72 -4.09 -12.56
CA GLN A 19 -10.84 -3.64 -13.40
C GLN A 19 -12.12 -3.39 -12.60
N LEU A 20 -12.43 -4.23 -11.62
CA LEU A 20 -13.61 -4.04 -10.76
C LEU A 20 -13.52 -2.73 -9.96
N LEU A 21 -12.36 -2.47 -9.36
CA LEU A 21 -12.09 -1.28 -8.55
C LEU A 21 -12.04 -0.01 -9.41
N GLY A 22 -11.38 -0.06 -10.56
CA GLY A 22 -11.26 1.04 -11.50
C GLY A 22 -12.60 1.54 -12.07
N ARG A 23 -13.61 0.66 -12.11
CA ARG A 23 -14.98 1.02 -12.56
C ARG A 23 -15.80 1.78 -11.52
N GLN A 24 -15.28 2.00 -10.31
CA GLN A 24 -15.98 2.70 -9.24
C GLN A 24 -15.66 4.21 -9.30
N PRO A 25 -16.56 5.09 -9.82
CA PRO A 25 -16.23 6.49 -10.07
C PRO A 25 -15.95 7.30 -8.78
N ALA A 26 -16.54 6.87 -7.67
CA ALA A 26 -16.36 7.50 -6.36
C ALA A 26 -15.14 6.98 -5.59
N LEU A 27 -14.47 5.92 -6.05
CA LEU A 27 -13.32 5.34 -5.36
C LEU A 27 -12.13 6.30 -5.44
N GLN A 28 -11.65 6.75 -4.27
CA GLN A 28 -10.51 7.66 -4.18
C GLN A 28 -9.21 6.95 -3.81
N LEU A 29 -9.30 5.83 -3.09
CA LEU A 29 -8.15 5.16 -2.48
C LEU A 29 -8.38 3.65 -2.45
N VAL A 30 -7.35 2.89 -2.81
CA VAL A 30 -7.24 1.46 -2.52
C VAL A 30 -6.15 1.26 -1.48
N PHE A 31 -6.46 0.58 -0.38
CA PHE A 31 -5.49 0.24 0.66
C PHE A 31 -5.17 -1.26 0.58
N LEU A 32 -3.95 -1.60 0.17
CA LEU A 32 -3.42 -2.96 0.14
C LEU A 32 -2.53 -3.20 1.36
N ASN A 33 -3.12 -3.61 2.48
CA ASN A 33 -2.44 -3.79 3.76
C ASN A 33 -1.76 -5.15 3.90
N GLY A 34 -0.87 -5.48 2.99
CA GLY A 34 -0.21 -6.79 2.98
C GLY A 34 0.80 -6.84 1.86
N CYS A 35 1.55 -7.95 1.79
CA CYS A 35 2.59 -8.16 0.79
C CYS A 35 2.02 -7.98 -0.64
N ALA A 36 2.12 -6.76 -1.16
CA ALA A 36 1.75 -6.42 -2.52
C ALA A 36 3.02 -6.39 -3.37
N THR A 37 2.90 -6.80 -4.62
CA THR A 37 4.00 -6.61 -5.58
C THR A 37 3.76 -5.32 -6.33
N ARG A 38 4.84 -4.65 -6.74
CA ARG A 38 4.84 -3.42 -7.54
C ARG A 38 3.86 -3.49 -8.74
N GLY A 39 3.74 -4.66 -9.36
CA GLY A 39 2.81 -4.90 -10.47
C GLY A 39 1.31 -4.84 -10.12
N TRP A 40 0.91 -4.87 -8.84
CA TRP A 40 -0.47 -4.57 -8.43
C TRP A 40 -0.79 -3.08 -8.55
N ILE A 41 0.16 -2.22 -8.16
CA ILE A 41 0.00 -0.77 -8.19
C ILE A 41 -0.19 -0.31 -9.64
N GLU A 42 0.66 -0.81 -10.55
CA GLU A 42 0.57 -0.53 -11.99
C GLU A 42 -0.81 -0.89 -12.56
N ARG A 43 -1.29 -2.11 -12.29
CA ARG A 43 -2.59 -2.59 -12.80
C ARG A 43 -3.77 -1.79 -12.25
N LEU A 44 -3.71 -1.36 -10.98
CA LEU A 44 -4.75 -0.52 -10.38
C LEU A 44 -4.79 0.85 -11.04
N PHE A 45 -3.64 1.44 -11.32
CA PHE A 45 -3.56 2.72 -12.03
C PHE A 45 -3.98 2.64 -13.49
N GLU A 46 -3.59 1.58 -14.22
CA GLU A 46 -4.10 1.29 -15.57
C GLU A 46 -5.63 1.16 -15.60
N ALA A 47 -6.23 0.68 -14.50
CA ALA A 47 -7.68 0.57 -14.37
C ALA A 47 -8.38 1.89 -13.97
N GLY A 48 -7.63 2.96 -13.68
CA GLY A 48 -8.20 4.27 -13.32
C GLY A 48 -8.34 4.53 -11.82
N VAL A 49 -7.71 3.70 -10.96
CA VAL A 49 -7.62 4.02 -9.52
C VAL A 49 -6.76 5.28 -9.35
N LYS A 50 -7.16 6.16 -8.43
CA LYS A 50 -6.52 7.47 -8.20
C LYS A 50 -5.34 7.40 -7.25
N ALA A 51 -5.49 6.67 -6.15
CA ALA A 51 -4.44 6.51 -5.15
C ALA A 51 -4.42 5.08 -4.60
N VAL A 52 -3.22 4.60 -4.26
CA VAL A 52 -2.99 3.28 -3.68
C VAL A 52 -2.05 3.44 -2.49
N ILE A 53 -2.44 2.92 -1.33
CA ILE A 53 -1.50 2.63 -0.23
C ILE A 53 -1.14 1.16 -0.33
N ALA A 54 0.14 0.84 -0.42
CA ALA A 54 0.59 -0.55 -0.54
C ALA A 54 1.99 -0.71 0.08
N THR A 55 2.38 -1.96 0.31
CA THR A 55 3.75 -2.29 0.70
C THR A 55 4.54 -2.86 -0.47
N THR A 56 5.85 -2.61 -0.50
CA THR A 56 6.76 -3.14 -1.55
C THR A 56 7.61 -4.32 -1.09
N VAL A 57 7.57 -4.66 0.20
CA VAL A 57 8.31 -5.75 0.81
C VAL A 57 7.40 -6.55 1.75
N LYS A 58 7.91 -7.67 2.27
CA LYS A 58 7.20 -8.44 3.30
C LYS A 58 7.11 -7.64 4.59
N ILE A 59 5.97 -7.76 5.24
CA ILE A 59 5.64 -7.10 6.51
C ILE A 59 5.14 -8.16 7.48
N ASP A 60 5.31 -7.95 8.79
CA ASP A 60 4.61 -8.78 9.77
C ASP A 60 3.19 -8.26 10.05
N ASP A 61 2.34 -9.15 10.55
CA ASP A 61 0.91 -8.86 10.75
C ASP A 61 0.66 -7.80 11.82
N ARG A 62 1.55 -7.68 12.81
CA ARG A 62 1.42 -6.67 13.87
C ARG A 62 1.68 -5.28 13.30
N GLN A 63 2.77 -5.12 12.55
CA GLN A 63 3.06 -3.89 11.80
C GLN A 63 1.89 -3.50 10.90
N ALA A 64 1.34 -4.48 10.17
CA ALA A 64 0.20 -4.25 9.30
C ALA A 64 -1.03 -3.75 10.07
N THR A 65 -1.30 -4.35 11.22
CA THR A 65 -2.42 -3.99 12.09
C THR A 65 -2.23 -2.59 12.67
N ASP A 66 -1.07 -2.32 13.26
CA ASP A 66 -0.75 -1.04 13.90
C ASP A 66 -0.81 0.11 12.88
N PHE A 67 -0.25 -0.08 11.68
CA PHE A 67 -0.32 0.92 10.61
C PHE A 67 -1.76 1.21 10.18
N ALA A 68 -2.55 0.16 9.94
CA ALA A 68 -3.94 0.31 9.50
C ALA A 68 -4.80 0.97 10.58
N GLU A 69 -4.62 0.60 11.84
CA GLU A 69 -5.35 1.20 12.95
C GLU A 69 -5.12 2.72 13.00
N GLN A 70 -3.87 3.15 12.97
CA GLN A 70 -3.54 4.59 13.02
C GLN A 70 -4.04 5.32 11.79
N PHE A 71 -3.89 4.72 10.61
CA PHE A 71 -4.37 5.32 9.36
C PHE A 71 -5.89 5.53 9.39
N TYR A 72 -6.66 4.48 9.72
CA TYR A 72 -8.11 4.56 9.71
C TYR A 72 -8.64 5.46 10.84
N ARG A 73 -8.00 5.48 12.02
CA ARG A 73 -8.32 6.43 13.08
C ARG A 73 -8.12 7.87 12.60
N ALA A 74 -6.96 8.19 12.03
CA ALA A 74 -6.67 9.52 11.52
C ALA A 74 -7.64 9.94 10.40
N LEU A 75 -7.92 9.02 9.47
CA LEU A 75 -8.85 9.26 8.35
C LEU A 75 -10.28 9.51 8.85
N ALA A 76 -10.75 8.72 9.83
CA ALA A 76 -12.10 8.83 10.38
C ALA A 76 -12.35 10.15 11.13
N THR A 77 -11.30 10.82 11.63
CA THR A 77 -11.47 12.15 12.24
C THR A 77 -11.91 13.22 11.23
N GLY A 78 -11.75 12.97 9.92
CA GLY A 78 -12.26 13.83 8.84
C GLY A 78 -11.51 15.15 8.64
N LYS A 79 -10.53 15.49 9.50
CA LYS A 79 -9.84 16.80 9.47
C LYS A 79 -8.63 16.85 8.55
N GLN A 80 -8.12 15.69 8.12
CA GLN A 80 -6.74 15.54 7.64
C GLN A 80 -6.64 15.09 6.17
N GLY A 81 -7.65 14.44 5.60
CA GLY A 81 -7.57 13.87 4.25
C GLY A 81 -6.57 12.70 4.15
N ILE A 82 -6.55 12.02 3.00
CA ILE A 82 -5.78 10.76 2.81
C ILE A 82 -4.29 10.96 3.10
N LYS A 83 -3.69 12.05 2.59
CA LYS A 83 -2.26 12.34 2.73
C LYS A 83 -1.86 12.48 4.20
N ASN A 84 -2.54 13.32 4.97
CA ASN A 84 -2.16 13.56 6.36
C ASN A 84 -2.52 12.36 7.26
N ALA A 85 -3.55 11.59 6.91
CA ALA A 85 -3.85 10.33 7.60
C ALA A 85 -2.72 9.30 7.39
N PHE A 86 -2.19 9.20 6.17
CA PHE A 86 -1.02 8.39 5.87
C PHE A 86 0.23 8.88 6.62
N GLU A 87 0.50 10.19 6.62
CA GLU A 87 1.62 10.77 7.39
C GLU A 87 1.47 10.54 8.90
N THR A 88 0.25 10.55 9.44
CA THR A 88 0.00 10.26 10.86
C THR A 88 0.34 8.81 11.19
N ALA A 89 -0.13 7.85 10.39
CA ALA A 89 0.20 6.44 10.58
C ALA A 89 1.69 6.16 10.42
N LYS A 90 2.32 6.80 9.43
CA LYS A 90 3.76 6.79 9.22
C LYS A 90 4.52 7.25 10.47
N ASN A 91 4.22 8.46 10.93
CA ASN A 91 4.94 9.08 12.06
C ASN A 91 4.75 8.27 13.35
N PHE A 92 3.60 7.62 13.54
CA PHE A 92 3.36 6.72 14.67
C PHE A 92 4.33 5.53 14.64
N LEU A 93 4.44 4.83 13.50
CA LEU A 93 5.38 3.72 13.36
C LEU A 93 6.83 4.18 13.49
N GLU A 94 7.24 5.27 12.84
CA GLU A 94 8.61 5.80 12.96
C GLU A 94 8.97 6.20 14.41
N SER A 95 7.98 6.63 15.21
CA SER A 95 8.18 6.96 16.62
C SER A 95 8.26 5.75 17.55
N ASP A 96 7.78 4.59 17.08
CA ASP A 96 7.90 3.34 17.80
C ASP A 96 9.29 2.74 17.51
N ALA A 97 10.13 2.64 18.55
CA ALA A 97 11.50 2.15 18.42
C ALA A 97 11.59 0.72 17.87
N ALA A 98 10.48 -0.04 17.83
CA ALA A 98 10.37 -1.34 17.19
C ALA A 98 10.32 -1.28 15.64
N HIS A 99 10.13 -0.10 15.05
CA HIS A 99 9.73 0.09 13.66
C HIS A 99 10.63 1.14 12.97
N GLN A 100 11.84 0.75 12.58
CA GLN A 100 12.80 1.66 11.92
C GLN A 100 12.80 1.51 10.39
N GLY A 101 12.55 2.64 9.69
CA GLY A 101 12.94 2.79 8.29
C GLY A 101 12.16 3.85 7.47
N GLU A 102 12.55 4.04 6.21
CA GLU A 102 11.97 5.05 5.29
C GLU A 102 10.57 4.69 4.74
N ILE A 103 9.57 5.56 4.98
CA ILE A 103 8.23 5.57 4.35
C ILE A 103 8.08 6.83 3.50
N GLY A 104 7.47 6.72 2.31
CA GLY A 104 7.34 7.83 1.37
C GLY A 104 5.98 7.99 0.67
N ILE A 105 5.79 9.19 0.09
CA ILE A 105 4.74 9.46 -0.91
C ILE A 105 5.43 9.46 -2.27
N HIS A 106 4.90 8.69 -3.22
CA HIS A 106 5.56 8.44 -4.50
C HIS A 106 4.63 8.72 -5.68
N ASP A 107 5.20 9.28 -6.75
CA ASP A 107 4.53 9.29 -8.05
C ASP A 107 4.62 7.91 -8.71
N MET A 108 3.61 7.56 -9.52
CA MET A 108 3.60 6.30 -10.26
C MET A 108 4.88 6.11 -11.11
N ALA A 109 5.36 7.16 -11.76
CA ALA A 109 6.57 7.10 -12.59
C ALA A 109 7.83 6.72 -11.77
N GLU A 110 7.91 7.10 -10.51
CA GLU A 110 9.00 6.73 -9.61
C GLU A 110 8.81 5.28 -9.12
N ALA A 111 7.56 4.91 -8.88
CA ALA A 111 7.13 3.55 -8.58
C ALA A 111 7.20 2.60 -9.78
N THR A 112 7.76 2.98 -10.94
CA THR A 112 8.01 2.07 -12.08
C THR A 112 9.47 2.06 -12.57
N ARG A 113 10.30 3.06 -12.20
CA ARG A 113 11.72 3.16 -12.59
C ARG A 113 12.68 2.10 -12.01
N GLY A 114 12.21 1.18 -11.17
CA GLY A 114 12.99 0.07 -10.61
C GLY A 114 13.07 -1.13 -11.56
N GLY A 115 13.61 -0.94 -12.77
CA GLY A 115 13.84 -2.03 -13.73
C GLY A 115 15.06 -2.87 -13.36
N ASN A 116 14.88 -4.20 -13.28
CA ASN A 116 15.92 -5.23 -13.24
C ASN A 116 17.13 -4.96 -12.33
N ARG A 117 16.94 -5.13 -11.01
CA ARG A 117 18.01 -5.66 -10.16
C ARG A 117 17.51 -6.93 -9.50
N LYS A 118 18.22 -8.04 -9.74
CA LYS A 118 18.24 -9.14 -8.76
C LYS A 118 18.76 -8.52 -7.47
N ALA A 119 17.84 -8.17 -6.56
CA ALA A 119 18.18 -7.44 -5.36
C ALA A 119 17.31 -7.97 -4.23
N GLN A 120 17.87 -8.95 -3.55
CA GLN A 120 17.64 -9.15 -2.14
C GLN A 120 18.22 -7.89 -1.45
N GLU A 121 17.47 -6.81 -1.44
CA GLU A 121 17.82 -5.58 -0.73
C GLU A 121 17.06 -5.60 0.59
N LYS A 122 17.79 -5.87 1.68
CA LYS A 122 17.43 -5.37 2.99
C LYS A 122 17.27 -3.85 2.84
N THR A 123 16.03 -3.40 2.76
CA THR A 123 15.73 -2.00 3.03
C THR A 123 15.50 -1.92 4.54
N ASP A 124 16.40 -1.25 5.26
CA ASP A 124 16.20 -0.80 6.65
C ASP A 124 15.10 0.29 6.65
N GLY A 125 13.92 -0.11 6.19
CA GLY A 125 12.88 0.71 5.58
C GLY A 125 11.51 0.24 6.03
N LEU A 126 10.66 1.14 6.54
CA LEU A 126 9.28 0.80 6.83
C LEU A 126 8.52 0.67 5.49
N PRO A 127 7.68 -0.36 5.32
CA PRO A 127 7.43 -0.93 4.00
C PRO A 127 6.30 -0.26 3.19
N TRP A 128 5.61 0.74 3.74
CA TRP A 128 4.43 1.38 3.11
C TRP A 128 4.79 2.56 2.21
N GLY A 129 4.05 2.70 1.12
CA GLY A 129 4.07 3.88 0.25
C GLY A 129 2.66 4.34 -0.10
N LEU A 130 2.47 5.66 -0.19
CA LEU A 130 1.28 6.28 -0.79
C LEU A 130 1.61 6.65 -2.24
N TYR A 131 0.98 5.95 -3.18
CA TYR A 131 1.15 6.12 -4.61
C TYR A 131 -0.02 6.90 -5.20
N VAL A 132 0.26 7.89 -6.04
CA VAL A 132 -0.77 8.71 -6.67
C VAL A 132 -0.63 8.66 -8.20
N ASN A 133 -1.77 8.49 -8.89
CA ASN A 133 -1.87 8.54 -10.34
C ASN A 133 -2.04 10.01 -10.76
N LYS A 134 -1.04 10.57 -11.45
CA LYS A 134 -1.04 11.96 -11.94
C LYS A 134 -1.57 12.04 -13.36
#